data_AF-A0A2P8VDW7-F1
#
_entry.id   AF-A0A2P8VDW7-F1
#
_cell.length_a   1.000
_cell.length_b   1.000
_cell.length_c   1.000
_cell.angle_alpha   90.00
_cell.angle_beta   90.00
_cell.angle_gamma   90.00
#
_symmetry.space_group_name_H-M   'P 1'
#
loop_
_entity.id
_entity.type
_entity.pdbx_description
1 polymer ?
#
loop_
_entity_poly.entity_id
_entity_poly.type
_entity_poly.pdbx_seq_one_letter_code
_entity_poly.pdbx_strand_id
1 'polypeptide(L)'
;MPYSITQSCIGCQRCLSACPTGAIQTDGSAFWIAIDRCNQCQGSHGVPQCWATCPTNEGCVPLTAGIAAVSLTSTSEAAGDYWESWFATYTRLVARLKGVQETGYWHDWFDGYAQALKRLQTTTA
;
A
#
# COMPACT_ATOMS: atom_id res chain seq x y z
N MET A 1 -13.12 -1.77 -13.09
CA MET A 1 -11.91 -1.57 -13.93
C MET A 1 -10.86 -2.63 -13.60
N PRO A 2 -10.12 -3.17 -14.59
CA PRO A 2 -9.08 -4.18 -14.34
C PRO A 2 -7.86 -3.58 -13.62
N TYR A 3 -7.11 -4.41 -12.90
CA TYR A 3 -5.91 -4.04 -12.13
C TYR A 3 -4.66 -4.63 -12.77
N SER A 4 -3.52 -3.94 -12.62
CA SER A 4 -2.21 -4.41 -13.07
C SER A 4 -1.17 -4.25 -11.97
N ILE A 5 -0.16 -5.12 -11.98
CA ILE A 5 1.01 -5.00 -11.11
C ILE A 5 2.05 -4.12 -11.80
N THR A 6 2.57 -3.14 -11.09
CA THR A 6 3.56 -2.18 -11.62
C THR A 6 4.98 -2.55 -11.24
N GLN A 7 5.95 -1.79 -11.77
CA GLN A 7 7.36 -1.87 -11.39
C GLN A 7 7.62 -1.43 -9.93
N SER A 8 6.66 -0.79 -9.26
CA SER A 8 6.74 -0.44 -7.83
C SER A 8 6.46 -1.64 -6.90
N CYS A 9 6.25 -2.83 -7.45
CA CYS A 9 6.10 -4.06 -6.70
C CYS A 9 7.43 -4.49 -6.06
N ILE A 10 7.45 -4.59 -4.73
CA ILE A 10 8.64 -5.02 -3.96
C ILE A 10 8.69 -6.54 -3.72
N GLY A 11 7.87 -7.34 -4.42
CA GLY A 11 7.87 -8.79 -4.30
C GLY A 11 7.46 -9.35 -2.93
N CYS A 12 6.72 -8.59 -2.11
CA CYS A 12 6.35 -8.99 -0.74
C CYS A 12 5.31 -10.13 -0.64
N GLN A 13 4.77 -10.61 -1.76
CA GLN A 13 3.86 -11.75 -1.87
C GLN A 13 2.50 -11.65 -1.13
N ARG A 14 2.19 -10.55 -0.42
CA ARG A 14 0.92 -10.39 0.31
C ARG A 14 -0.32 -10.50 -0.57
N CYS A 15 -0.25 -10.04 -1.81
CA CYS A 15 -1.38 -10.05 -2.72
C CYS A 15 -1.77 -11.46 -3.19
N LEU A 16 -0.83 -12.42 -3.20
CA LEU A 16 -1.08 -13.81 -3.62
C LEU A 16 -2.16 -14.49 -2.77
N SER A 17 -2.03 -14.39 -1.43
CA SER A 17 -2.99 -14.98 -0.50
C SER A 17 -4.28 -14.18 -0.37
N ALA A 18 -4.25 -12.90 -0.71
CA ALA A 18 -5.41 -12.01 -0.62
C ALA A 18 -6.36 -12.12 -1.84
N CYS A 19 -5.90 -12.66 -2.97
CA CYS A 19 -6.71 -12.76 -4.18
C CYS A 19 -7.67 -13.97 -4.13
N PRO A 20 -9.01 -13.75 -4.08
CA PRO A 20 -9.97 -14.84 -3.90
C PRO A 20 -10.05 -15.80 -5.09
N THR A 21 -9.73 -15.31 -6.30
CA THR A 21 -9.76 -16.13 -7.53
C THR A 21 -8.39 -16.69 -7.92
N GLY A 22 -7.34 -16.39 -7.15
CA GLY A 22 -5.98 -16.80 -7.51
C GLY A 22 -5.51 -16.23 -8.86
N ALA A 23 -5.96 -15.03 -9.23
CA ALA A 23 -5.60 -14.38 -10.49
C ALA A 23 -4.17 -13.85 -10.52
N ILE A 24 -3.51 -13.68 -9.36
CA ILE A 24 -2.15 -13.17 -9.29
C ILE A 24 -1.16 -14.33 -9.49
N GLN A 25 -0.25 -14.17 -10.45
CA GLN A 25 0.77 -15.15 -10.81
C GLN A 25 2.16 -14.53 -10.68
N THR A 26 3.18 -15.39 -10.56
CA THR A 26 4.58 -14.99 -10.45
C THR A 26 5.50 -16.05 -11.05
N ASP A 27 6.63 -15.61 -11.57
CA ASP A 27 7.76 -16.44 -11.99
C ASP A 27 8.94 -16.40 -10.99
N GLY A 28 8.74 -15.77 -9.82
CA GLY A 28 9.76 -15.52 -8.80
C GLY A 28 10.51 -14.19 -8.96
N SER A 29 10.45 -13.55 -10.13
CA SER A 29 11.08 -12.25 -10.41
C SER A 29 10.08 -11.12 -10.56
N ALA A 30 8.94 -11.40 -11.19
CA ALA A 30 7.87 -10.46 -11.45
C ALA A 30 6.51 -11.06 -11.05
N PHE A 31 5.54 -10.18 -10.91
CA PHE A 31 4.16 -10.52 -10.58
C PHE A 31 3.24 -9.91 -11.64
N TRP A 32 2.20 -10.64 -12.03
CA TRP A 32 1.17 -10.15 -12.96
C TRP A 32 -0.21 -10.67 -12.58
N ILE A 33 -1.24 -10.04 -13.13
CA ILE A 33 -2.63 -10.43 -12.94
C ILE A 33 -3.14 -11.08 -14.22
N ALA A 34 -3.57 -12.34 -14.11
CA ALA A 34 -4.28 -13.06 -15.16
C ALA A 34 -5.69 -12.46 -15.31
N ILE A 35 -5.90 -11.68 -16.38
CA ILE A 35 -7.13 -10.88 -16.60
C ILE A 35 -8.36 -11.77 -16.76
N ASP A 36 -8.19 -12.95 -17.35
CA ASP A 36 -9.22 -14.00 -17.49
C ASP A 36 -9.74 -14.52 -16.14
N ARG A 37 -8.94 -14.40 -15.06
CA ARG A 37 -9.30 -14.85 -13.72
C ARG A 37 -9.67 -13.72 -12.77
N CYS A 38 -9.39 -12.48 -13.14
CA CYS A 38 -9.62 -11.33 -12.28
C CYS A 38 -11.08 -10.87 -12.36
N ASN A 39 -11.87 -11.19 -11.34
CA ASN A 39 -13.25 -10.71 -11.20
C ASN A 39 -13.36 -9.39 -10.41
N GLN A 40 -12.25 -8.66 -10.23
CA GLN A 40 -12.21 -7.42 -9.44
C GLN A 40 -12.68 -7.62 -7.97
N CYS A 41 -12.51 -8.84 -7.43
CA CYS A 41 -13.01 -9.26 -6.12
C CYS A 41 -14.54 -9.23 -5.97
N GLN A 42 -15.30 -9.07 -7.06
CA GLN A 42 -16.76 -9.07 -7.01
C GLN A 42 -17.30 -10.40 -6.47
N GLY A 43 -18.28 -10.32 -5.56
CA GLY A 43 -18.86 -11.49 -4.89
C GLY A 43 -18.02 -12.04 -3.72
N SER A 44 -16.82 -11.51 -3.48
CA SER A 44 -15.98 -11.89 -2.32
C SER A 44 -15.73 -10.72 -1.38
N HIS A 45 -15.36 -9.55 -1.92
CA HIS A 45 -15.05 -8.35 -1.14
C HIS A 45 -15.61 -7.10 -1.79
N GLY A 46 -15.90 -6.06 -0.98
CA GLY A 46 -16.32 -4.76 -1.49
C GLY A 46 -15.19 -3.92 -2.11
N VAL A 47 -13.94 -4.36 -1.95
CA VAL A 47 -12.75 -3.68 -2.47
C VAL A 47 -11.72 -4.67 -3.03
N PRO A 48 -10.93 -4.26 -4.05
CA PRO A 48 -9.88 -5.10 -4.60
C PRO A 48 -8.76 -5.36 -3.59
N GLN A 49 -8.63 -6.63 -3.19
CA GLN A 49 -7.70 -7.02 -2.13
C GLN A 49 -6.22 -6.87 -2.53
N CYS A 50 -5.87 -7.03 -3.82
CA CYS A 50 -4.50 -6.84 -4.28
C CYS A 50 -3.96 -5.43 -3.99
N TRP A 51 -4.85 -4.43 -4.06
CA TRP A 51 -4.53 -3.04 -3.83
C TRP A 51 -4.56 -2.72 -2.34
N ALA A 52 -5.62 -3.16 -1.64
CA ALA A 52 -5.79 -2.92 -0.21
C ALA A 52 -4.67 -3.53 0.66
N THR A 53 -4.07 -4.64 0.26
CA THR A 53 -2.97 -5.29 1.00
C THR A 53 -1.57 -4.82 0.56
N CYS A 54 -1.47 -4.01 -0.49
CA CYS A 54 -0.19 -3.59 -1.05
C CYS A 54 0.52 -2.62 -0.09
N PRO A 55 1.70 -2.95 0.46
CA PRO A 55 2.37 -2.09 1.43
C PRO A 55 2.92 -0.80 0.82
N THR A 56 3.11 -0.76 -0.50
CA THR A 56 3.62 0.41 -1.22
C THR A 56 2.51 1.26 -1.83
N ASN A 57 1.26 0.80 -1.81
CA ASN A 57 0.08 1.37 -2.51
C ASN A 57 0.19 1.47 -4.04
N GLU A 58 1.40 1.48 -4.60
CA GLU A 58 1.69 1.63 -6.02
C GLU A 58 1.94 0.29 -6.73
N GLY A 59 2.01 -0.82 -5.98
CA GLY A 59 2.34 -2.13 -6.54
C GLY A 59 1.20 -2.79 -7.33
N CYS A 60 -0.07 -2.62 -6.92
CA CYS A 60 -1.26 -3.07 -7.68
C CYS A 60 -2.14 -1.84 -7.94
N VAL A 61 -2.29 -1.42 -9.19
CA VAL A 61 -3.05 -0.20 -9.52
C VAL A 61 -4.12 -0.46 -10.58
N PRO A 62 -5.20 0.33 -10.60
CA PRO A 62 -6.16 0.30 -11.71
C PRO A 62 -5.46 0.61 -13.05
N LEU A 63 -5.82 -0.12 -14.11
CA LEU A 63 -5.25 0.03 -15.45
C LEU A 63 -5.55 1.40 -16.11
N THR A 64 -6.32 2.27 -15.48
CA THR A 64 -6.58 3.64 -15.93
C THR A 64 -5.41 4.60 -15.77
N ALA A 65 -4.31 4.20 -15.10
CA ALA A 65 -3.13 5.03 -14.92
C ALA A 65 -2.31 5.30 -16.21
N GLY A 66 -2.71 4.77 -17.37
CA GLY A 66 -1.97 4.85 -18.63
C GLY A 66 -2.56 5.70 -19.76
N ILE A 67 -3.73 6.34 -19.59
CA ILE A 67 -4.33 7.18 -20.66
C ILE A 67 -4.93 8.44 -20.03
N ALA A 68 -4.33 9.60 -20.32
CA ALA A 68 -4.85 10.89 -19.90
C ALA A 68 -6.12 11.28 -20.67
N ALA A 69 -7.06 11.91 -19.96
CA ALA A 69 -8.16 12.76 -20.42
C ALA A 69 -9.36 12.12 -21.15
N VAL A 70 -10.46 11.91 -20.42
CA VAL A 70 -11.78 12.42 -20.82
C VAL A 70 -12.50 12.95 -19.58
N SER A 71 -12.93 14.22 -19.67
CA SER A 71 -13.82 14.87 -18.73
C SER A 71 -15.29 14.56 -19.08
N LEU A 72 -16.17 14.56 -18.08
CA LEU A 72 -17.65 14.54 -18.15
C LEU A 72 -18.24 13.12 -18.37
N THR A 73 -19.22 12.59 -17.61
CA THR A 73 -20.29 13.17 -16.78
C THR A 73 -20.79 12.16 -15.74
N SER A 74 -21.39 12.72 -14.69
CA SER A 74 -22.26 12.12 -13.68
C SER A 74 -23.11 10.91 -14.11
N THR A 75 -23.02 9.80 -13.38
CA THR A 75 -24.12 9.12 -12.64
C THR A 75 -23.58 7.85 -11.95
N SER A 76 -23.75 7.78 -10.62
CA SER A 76 -23.70 6.59 -9.72
C SER A 76 -22.58 5.56 -9.95
N GLU A 77 -21.62 5.38 -9.04
CA GLU A 77 -21.83 4.68 -7.77
C GLU A 77 -20.84 5.17 -6.69
N ALA A 78 -21.38 5.58 -5.54
CA ALA A 78 -20.69 6.25 -4.43
C ALA A 78 -19.54 5.46 -3.75
N ALA A 79 -19.15 4.30 -4.30
CA ALA A 79 -17.98 3.55 -3.86
C ALA A 79 -16.66 4.07 -4.48
N GLY A 80 -16.69 4.63 -5.70
CA GLY A 80 -15.50 5.16 -6.37
C GLY A 80 -14.98 6.46 -5.74
N ASP A 81 -15.89 7.40 -5.48
CA ASP A 81 -15.53 8.75 -5.01
C ASP A 81 -15.03 8.77 -3.56
N TYR A 82 -15.53 7.87 -2.72
CA TYR A 82 -15.09 7.74 -1.33
C TYR A 82 -13.62 7.36 -1.24
N TRP A 83 -13.21 6.32 -1.97
CA TRP A 83 -11.84 5.82 -1.90
C TRP A 83 -10.86 6.84 -2.46
N GLU A 84 -11.16 7.47 -3.59
CA GLU A 84 -10.32 8.54 -4.15
C GLU A 84 -10.16 9.72 -3.19
N SER A 85 -11.26 10.16 -2.55
CA SER A 85 -11.22 11.22 -1.53
C SER A 85 -10.41 10.82 -0.29
N TRP A 86 -10.57 9.56 0.17
CA TRP A 86 -9.82 9.03 1.30
C TRP A 86 -8.32 8.94 0.99
N PHE A 87 -7.93 8.39 -0.17
CA PHE A 87 -6.53 8.27 -0.58
C PHE A 87 -5.87 9.63 -0.79
N ALA A 88 -6.58 10.60 -1.35
CA ALA A 88 -6.10 11.98 -1.46
C ALA A 88 -5.85 12.59 -0.07
N THR A 89 -6.78 12.41 0.86
CA THR A 89 -6.64 12.89 2.25
C THR A 89 -5.48 12.21 2.97
N TYR A 90 -5.39 10.88 2.86
CA TYR A 90 -4.33 10.07 3.44
C TYR A 90 -2.95 10.50 2.92
N THR A 91 -2.79 10.63 1.61
CA THR A 91 -1.53 11.03 0.97
C THR A 91 -1.09 12.42 1.45
N ARG A 92 -2.02 13.37 1.56
CA ARG A 92 -1.75 14.71 2.11
C ARG A 92 -1.27 14.64 3.56
N LEU A 93 -1.92 13.84 4.40
CA LEU A 93 -1.54 13.68 5.80
C LEU A 93 -0.16 13.01 5.95
N VAL A 94 0.12 11.97 5.16
CA VAL A 94 1.43 11.30 5.14
C VAL A 94 2.53 12.23 4.65
N ALA A 95 2.30 13.00 3.59
CA ALA A 95 3.26 13.99 3.11
C ALA A 95 3.57 15.04 4.18
N ARG A 96 2.55 15.50 4.91
CA ARG A 96 2.73 16.39 6.05
C ARG A 96 3.55 15.72 7.16
N LEU A 97 3.21 14.49 7.54
CA LEU A 97 3.95 13.75 8.58
C LEU A 97 5.42 13.53 8.21
N LYS A 98 5.70 13.13 6.96
CA LYS A 98 7.07 12.95 6.46
C LYS A 98 7.82 14.28 6.29
N GLY A 99 7.11 15.37 6.03
CA GLY A 99 7.68 16.71 5.92
C GLY A 99 7.91 17.41 7.26
N VAL A 100 7.32 16.90 8.36
CA VAL A 100 7.71 17.33 9.70
C VAL A 100 9.11 16.79 9.95
N GLN A 101 10.06 17.71 10.04
CA GLN A 101 11.45 17.41 10.35
C GLN A 101 11.50 16.64 11.69
N GLU A 102 12.06 15.42 11.66
CA GLU A 102 12.23 14.60 12.86
C GLU A 102 12.99 15.42 13.91
N THR A 103 12.37 15.60 15.08
CA THR A 103 13.08 16.15 16.22
C THR A 103 14.04 15.08 16.74
N GLY A 104 15.30 15.46 16.98
CA GLY A 104 16.32 14.54 17.51
C GLY A 104 15.98 13.89 18.85
N TYR A 105 14.90 14.36 19.51
CA TYR A 105 14.40 13.89 20.79
C TYR A 105 14.37 12.37 20.94
N TRP A 106 13.82 11.64 19.96
CA TRP A 106 13.71 10.18 20.07
C TRP A 106 15.06 9.48 19.99
N HIS A 107 15.98 10.00 19.16
CA HIS A 107 17.35 9.50 19.07
C HIS A 107 18.10 9.77 20.38
N ASP A 108 18.05 11.01 20.89
CA ASP A 108 18.70 11.41 22.14
C ASP A 108 18.18 10.60 23.34
N TRP A 109 16.85 10.39 23.42
CA TRP A 109 16.23 9.58 24.46
C TRP A 109 16.66 8.11 24.37
N PHE A 110 16.66 7.54 23.17
CA PHE A 110 17.04 6.14 22.97
C PHE A 110 18.50 5.89 23.33
N ASP A 111 19.40 6.79 22.93
CA ASP A 111 20.82 6.73 23.28
C ASP A 111 21.02 6.81 24.80
N GLY A 112 20.30 7.72 25.47
CA GLY A 112 20.31 7.82 26.93
C GLY A 112 19.85 6.55 27.62
N TYR A 113 18.74 5.96 27.16
CA TYR A 113 18.23 4.69 27.68
C TYR A 113 19.21 3.53 27.47
N ALA A 114 19.79 3.41 26.27
CA ALA A 114 20.74 2.34 25.93
C ALA A 114 22.02 2.44 26.78
N GLN A 115 22.50 3.66 27.05
CA GLN A 115 23.63 3.87 27.96
C GLN A 115 23.30 3.49 29.40
N ALA A 116 22.11 3.85 29.89
CA ALA A 116 21.66 3.49 31.23
C ALA A 116 21.57 1.96 31.39
N LEU A 117 21.01 1.27 30.39
CA LEU A 117 20.90 -0.19 30.38
C LEU A 117 22.28 -0.87 30.42
N LYS A 118 23.25 -0.39 29.61
CA LYS A 118 24.64 -0.89 29.63
C LYS A 118 25.27 -0.75 31.02
N ARG A 119 25.10 0.40 31.67
CA ARG A 119 25.64 0.65 33.02
C ARG A 119 25.06 -0.32 34.05
N LEU A 120 23.76 -0.56 34.01
CA LEU A 120 23.10 -1.51 34.91
C LEU A 120 23.63 -2.93 34.69
N GLN A 121 23.81 -3.36 33.44
CA GLN A 121 24.33 -4.69 33.12
C GLN A 121 25.78 -4.90 33.58
N THR A 122 26.64 -3.89 33.45
CA THR A 122 28.06 -3.96 33.86
C THR A 122 28.27 -3.91 35.38
N THR A 123 27.28 -3.47 36.16
CA THR A 123 27.38 -3.36 37.63
C THR A 123 26.97 -4.65 38.35
N THR A 124 26.36 -5.59 37.61
CA THR A 124 25.91 -6.91 38.10
C THR A 124 26.93 -8.05 37.92
N ALA A 125 28.17 -7.74 37.55
CA ALA A 125 29.31 -8.66 37.48
C ALA A 125 30.37 -8.28 38.51
#